data_AF-A0A950T2K4-F1
#
_entry.id   AF-A0A950T2K4-F1
#
_cell.length_a   1.000
_cell.length_b   1.000
_cell.length_c   1.000
_cell.angle_alpha   90.00
_cell.angle_beta   90.00
_cell.angle_gamma   90.00
#
_symmetry.space_group_name_H-M   'P 1'
#
loop_
_entity.id
_entity.type
_entity.pdbx_description
1 polymer ?
#
loop_
_entity_poly.entity_id
_entity_poly.type
_entity_poly.pdbx_seq_one_letter_code
_entity_poly.pdbx_strand_id
1 'polypeptide(L)' 'MASEVARLRAQIEAEYEAAQRALRGFAAGTTRHAFITARMERMGDAMGQLANLVGMEKAAAILVEAIEGEAMPPSAAK' A
#
# COMPACT_ATOMS: atom_id res chain seq x y z
N MET A 1 13.03 -12.79 11.58
CA MET A 1 12.55 -12.76 10.18
C MET A 1 11.05 -12.47 10.08
N ALA A 2 10.15 -13.11 10.84
CA ALA A 2 8.71 -12.78 10.81
C ALA A 2 8.37 -11.37 11.34
N SER A 3 9.19 -10.83 12.26
CA SER A 3 8.97 -9.51 12.87
C SER A 3 9.15 -8.34 11.90
N GLU A 4 10.09 -8.44 10.95
CA GLU A 4 10.37 -7.35 10.01
C GLU A 4 9.32 -7.27 8.92
N VAL A 5 8.88 -8.43 8.43
CA VAL A 5 7.77 -8.55 7.48
C VAL A 5 6.46 -8.06 8.12
N ALA A 6 6.18 -8.44 9.37
CA ALA A 6 5.00 -7.95 10.09
C ALA A 6 5.04 -6.43 10.29
N ARG A 7 6.22 -5.86 10.56
CA ARG A 7 6.40 -4.42 10.73
C ARG A 7 6.19 -3.66 9.41
N LEU A 8 6.74 -4.17 8.31
CA LEU A 8 6.56 -3.58 6.98
C LEU A 8 5.10 -3.67 6.52
N ARG A 9 4.43 -4.80 6.77
CA ARG A 9 3.00 -4.96 6.46
C ARG A 9 2.13 -3.97 7.22
N ALA A 10 2.33 -3.84 8.54
CA ALA A 10 1.59 -2.88 9.35
C ALA A 10 1.83 -1.43 8.89
N GLN A 11 3.04 -1.13 8.40
CA GLN A 11 3.35 0.18 7.84
C GLN A 11 2.59 0.42 6.53
N ILE A 12 2.56 -0.56 5.62
CA ILE A 12 1.81 -0.45 4.35
C ILE A 12 0.32 -0.24 4.61
N GLU A 13 -0.28 -1.02 5.51
CA GLU A 13 -1.70 -0.90 5.89
C GLU A 13 -2.00 0.51 6.44
N ALA A 14 -1.16 1.04 7.34
CA ALA A 14 -1.34 2.38 7.90
C ALA A 14 -1.17 3.51 6.87
N GLU A 15 -0.21 3.36 5.94
CA GLU A 15 0.04 4.34 4.89
C GLU A 15 -1.11 4.36 3.86
N TYR A 16 -1.67 3.19 3.55
CA TYR A 16 -2.83 3.03 2.66
C TYR A 16 -4.12 3.55 3.26
N GLU A 17 -4.41 3.25 4.53
CA GLU A 17 -5.57 3.80 5.23
C GLU A 17 -5.49 5.33 5.31
N ALA A 18 -4.32 5.89 5.59
CA ALA A 18 -4.13 7.34 5.62
C ALA A 18 -4.38 7.98 4.25
N ALA A 19 -3.93 7.33 3.17
CA ALA A 19 -4.20 7.77 1.81
C ALA A 19 -5.69 7.68 1.46
N GLN A 20 -6.39 6.60 1.83
CA GLN A 20 -7.84 6.45 1.66
C GLN A 20 -8.64 7.50 2.45
N ARG A 21 -8.24 7.77 3.69
CA ARG A 21 -8.86 8.83 4.51
C ARG A 21 -8.55 10.21 3.95
N ALA A 22 -7.37 10.46 3.39
CA ALA A 22 -7.06 11.71 2.70
C ALA A 22 -7.83 11.85 1.36
N LEU A 23 -8.09 10.74 0.66
CA LEU A 23 -8.93 10.70 -0.54
C LEU A 23 -10.40 11.01 -0.22
N ARG A 24 -10.91 10.55 0.93
CA ARG A 24 -12.31 10.68 1.36
C ARG A 24 -12.56 11.88 2.30
N GLY A 25 -11.51 12.45 2.90
CA GLY A 25 -11.56 13.50 3.91
C GLY A 25 -11.43 14.92 3.36
N PHE A 26 -12.02 15.87 4.09
CA PHE A 26 -12.24 17.28 3.76
C PHE A 26 -10.97 18.16 3.76
N ALA A 27 -9.91 17.78 3.03
CA ALA A 27 -8.72 18.61 2.85
C ALA A 27 -8.61 19.09 1.39
N ALA A 28 -8.49 20.42 1.21
CA ALA A 28 -8.44 21.10 -0.07
C ALA A 28 -7.41 20.44 -1.03
N GLY A 29 -7.86 20.21 -2.28
CA GLY A 29 -7.30 19.21 -3.22
C GLY A 29 -5.80 19.23 -3.49
N THR A 30 -5.09 20.34 -3.28
CA THR A 30 -3.64 20.42 -3.52
C THR A 30 -2.82 19.67 -2.46
N THR A 31 -3.24 19.70 -1.19
CA THR A 31 -2.58 18.98 -0.09
C THR A 31 -2.82 17.47 -0.19
N ARG A 32 -3.97 17.07 -0.73
CA ARG A 32 -4.35 15.66 -0.94
C ARG A 32 -3.44 14.97 -1.95
N HIS A 33 -3.12 15.61 -3.08
CA HIS A 33 -2.23 15.01 -4.08
C HIS A 33 -0.80 14.82 -3.56
N ALA A 34 -0.20 15.84 -2.94
CA ALA A 34 1.14 15.71 -2.36
C ALA A 34 1.21 14.64 -1.25
N PHE A 35 0.17 14.55 -0.42
CA PHE A 35 0.09 13.55 0.63
C PHE A 35 -0.06 12.12 0.05
N ILE A 36 -0.92 11.93 -0.94
CA ILE A 36 -1.08 10.63 -1.62
C ILE A 36 0.20 10.24 -2.36
N THR A 37 0.83 11.16 -3.07
CA THR A 37 2.09 10.93 -3.79
C THR A 37 3.18 10.47 -2.83
N ALA A 38 3.38 11.16 -1.70
CA ALA A 38 4.37 10.76 -0.71
C ALA A 38 4.12 9.37 -0.11
N ARG A 39 2.84 8.97 0.05
CA ARG A 39 2.47 7.62 0.51
C ARG A 39 2.74 6.56 -0.56
N MET A 40 2.46 6.88 -1.83
CA MET A 40 2.74 5.99 -2.96
C MET A 40 4.23 5.80 -3.21
N GLU A 41 5.03 6.85 -3.06
CA GLU A 41 6.51 6.77 -3.15
C GLU A 41 7.08 5.87 -2.05
N ARG A 42 6.64 6.04 -0.80
CA ARG A 42 7.04 5.16 0.31
C ARG A 42 6.63 3.71 0.09
N MET A 43 5.46 3.48 -0.51
CA MET A 43 5.01 2.14 -0.87
C MET A 43 5.91 1.54 -1.96
N GLY A 44 6.35 2.33 -2.93
CA GLY A 44 7.33 1.95 -3.95
C GLY A 44 8.70 1.58 -3.35
N ASP A 45 9.19 2.38 -2.40
CA ASP A 45 10.45 2.10 -1.70
C ASP A 45 10.37 0.81 -0.86
N ALA A 46 9.26 0.63 -0.13
CA ALA A 46 9.00 -0.59 0.64
C ALA A 46 8.90 -1.82 -0.27
N MET A 47 8.25 -1.69 -1.43
CA MET A 47 8.15 -2.74 -2.45
C MET A 47 9.53 -3.10 -3.01
N GLY A 48 10.38 -2.11 -3.27
CA GLY A 48 11.75 -2.34 -3.74
C GLY A 48 12.60 -3.09 -2.70
N GLN A 49 12.48 -2.73 -1.43
CA GLN A 49 13.15 -3.44 -0.33
C GLN A 49 12.61 -4.87 -0.18
N LEU A 50 11.31 -5.07 -0.30
CA LEU A 50 10.68 -6.38 -0.23
C LEU A 50 11.13 -7.26 -1.40
N ALA A 51 11.19 -6.71 -2.62
CA ALA A 51 11.68 -7.40 -3.80
C ALA A 51 13.15 -7.84 -3.66
N ASN A 52 13.99 -7.03 -3.02
CA ASN A 52 15.38 -7.40 -2.73
C ASN A 52 15.49 -8.56 -1.72
N LEU A 53 14.52 -8.72 -0.83
CA LEU A 53 14.54 -9.74 0.23
C LEU A 53 13.89 -11.07 -0.20
N VAL A 54 12.77 -11.02 -0.92
CA VAL A 54 11.97 -12.21 -1.25
C VAL A 54 11.83 -12.49 -2.75
N GLY A 55 12.37 -11.60 -3.60
CA GLY A 55 12.17 -11.62 -5.04
C GLY A 55 10.91 -10.88 -5.48
N MET A 56 10.94 -10.33 -6.70
CA MET A 56 9.85 -9.52 -7.25
C MET A 56 8.49 -10.23 -7.26
N GLU A 57 8.44 -11.52 -7.59
CA GLU A 57 7.18 -12.29 -7.61
C GLU A 57 6.52 -12.39 -6.23
N LYS A 58 7.31 -12.69 -5.19
CA LYS A 58 6.78 -12.78 -3.82
C LYS A 58 6.44 -11.42 -3.25
N ALA A 59 7.21 -10.38 -3.59
CA ALA A 59 6.91 -9.02 -3.19
C ALA A 59 5.58 -8.53 -3.80
N ALA A 60 5.34 -8.84 -5.08
CA ALA A 60 4.08 -8.53 -5.75
C ALA A 60 2.89 -9.26 -5.13
N ALA A 61 3.01 -10.56 -4.81
CA ALA A 61 1.96 -11.32 -4.13
C ALA A 61 1.59 -10.72 -2.77
N ILE A 62 2.59 -10.34 -1.96
CA ILE A 62 2.37 -9.70 -0.66
C ILE A 62 1.67 -8.34 -0.81
N LEU A 63 2.00 -7.55 -1.85
CA LEU A 63 1.30 -6.30 -2.11
C LEU A 63 -0.16 -6.54 -2.49
N VAL A 64 -0.43 -7.49 -3.37
CA VAL A 64 -1.79 -7.85 -3.79
C VAL A 64 -2.59 -8.31 -2.59
N GLU A 65 -2.07 -9.20 -1.74
CA GLU A 65 -2.74 -9.62 -0.50
C GLU A 65 -3.01 -8.45 0.46
N ALA A 66 -2.06 -7.50 0.57
CA ALA A 66 -2.21 -6.33 1.43
C ALA A 66 -3.28 -5.33 0.93
N ILE A 67 -3.52 -5.27 -0.38
CA ILE A 67 -4.52 -4.39 -0.99
C ILE A 67 -5.88 -5.09 -1.12
N GLU A 68 -5.91 -6.39 -1.46
CA GLU A 68 -7.12 -7.20 -1.61
C GLU A 68 -7.78 -7.55 -0.27
N GLY A 69 -7.02 -7.57 0.83
CA GLY A 69 -7.54 -7.79 2.19
C GLY A 69 -8.60 -6.78 2.67
N GLU A 70 -8.79 -5.66 1.98
CA GLU A 70 -9.69 -4.56 2.37
C GLU A 70 -10.86 -4.33 1.36
N ALA A 71 -11.29 -5.37 0.64
CA ALA A 71 -12.46 -5.37 -0.25
C ALA A 71 -12.34 -4.50 -1.52
N MET A 72 -12.06 -5.18 -2.64
CA MET A 72 -12.67 -4.87 -3.93
C MET A 72 -13.58 -6.06 -4.27
N PRO A 73 -14.90 -5.90 -4.50
CA PRO A 73 -15.68 -7.01 -5.02
C PRO A 73 -15.04 -7.45 -6.35
N PRO A 74 -14.99 -8.76 -6.65
CA PRO A 74 -14.54 -9.22 -7.95
C PRO A 74 -15.40 -8.49 -8.98
N SER A 75 -14.77 -7.59 -9.74
CA SER A 75 -15.40 -7.02 -10.92
C SER A 75 -15.67 -8.20 -11.83
N ALA A 76 -16.92 -8.66 -11.81
CA ALA A 76 -17.48 -9.50 -12.84
C ALA A 76 -17.32 -8.75 -14.16
N ALA A 77 -16.25 -9.05 -14.87
CA ALA A 77 -16.09 -8.70 -16.28
C ALA A 77 -15.91 -10.02 -17.03
N LYS A 78 -17.09 -10.51 -17.41
CA LYS A 78 -17.44 -11.45 -18.47
C LYS A 78 -16.45 -11.52 -19.63
#